data_AF-A0A8T4J1N7-F1
#
_entry.id   AF-A0A8T4J1N7-F1
#
_cell.length_a   1.000
_cell.length_b   1.000
_cell.length_c   1.000
_cell.angle_alpha   90.00
_cell.angle_beta   90.00
_cell.angle_gamma   90.00
#
_symmetry.space_group_name_H-M   'P 1'
#
loop_
_entity.id
_entity.type
_entity.pdbx_description
1 polymer ?
#
loop_
_entity_poly.entity_id
_entity_poly.type
_entity_poly.pdbx_seq_one_letter_code
_entity_poly.pdbx_strand_id
1 'polypeptide(L)'
;TKDGKPLALRFVLPAGPGSGPIRATGERIADMLNGIGVRTQIKKVADESYFKDHIAAGEYDLALYSWPASAYPATDARPIFAKPRPAADGSLSVGHNYTRVGTDQIDQLFEQASGEL
;
A
#
# COMPACT_ATOMS: atom_id res chain seq x y z
N THR A 1 -21.25 -5.43 -7.91
CA THR A 1 -21.59 -5.56 -6.48
C THR A 1 -20.93 -6.83 -5.97
N LYS A 2 -20.56 -6.89 -4.70
CA LYS A 2 -20.15 -8.13 -4.05
C LYS A 2 -21.07 -8.32 -2.86
N ASP A 3 -21.70 -9.49 -2.75
CA ASP A 3 -22.64 -9.80 -1.67
C ASP A 3 -23.76 -8.74 -1.53
N GLY A 4 -24.27 -8.23 -2.66
CA GLY A 4 -25.31 -7.19 -2.69
C GLY A 4 -24.84 -5.77 -2.37
N LYS A 5 -23.58 -5.56 -1.97
CA LYS A 5 -23.02 -4.23 -1.68
C LYS A 5 -22.37 -3.62 -2.93
N PRO A 6 -22.66 -2.34 -3.26
CA PRO A 6 -21.90 -1.61 -4.26
C PRO A 6 -20.42 -1.55 -3.89
N LEU A 7 -19.54 -1.83 -4.85
CA LEU A 7 -18.10 -1.66 -4.65
C LEU A 7 -17.80 -0.16 -4.72
N ALA A 8 -17.38 0.41 -3.60
CA ALA A 8 -16.95 1.79 -3.49
C ALA A 8 -15.61 1.83 -2.75
N LEU A 9 -14.61 2.46 -3.37
CA LEU A 9 -13.23 2.48 -2.90
C LEU A 9 -12.82 3.91 -2.52
N ARG A 10 -12.24 4.06 -1.32
CA ARG A 10 -11.63 5.29 -0.82
C ARG A 10 -10.15 5.32 -1.20
N PHE A 11 -9.82 6.20 -2.15
CA PHE A 11 -8.47 6.41 -2.65
C PHE A 11 -7.82 7.57 -1.88
N VAL A 12 -6.95 7.25 -0.92
CA VAL A 12 -6.30 8.26 -0.08
C VAL A 12 -5.06 8.80 -0.79
N LEU A 13 -4.95 10.13 -0.90
CA LEU A 13 -3.83 10.83 -1.54
C LEU A 13 -3.37 12.02 -0.69
N PRO A 14 -2.07 12.35 -0.69
CA PRO A 14 -1.53 13.50 0.02
C PRO A 14 -1.96 14.83 -0.65
N ALA A 15 -2.17 15.89 0.13
CA ALA A 15 -2.78 17.14 -0.32
C ALA A 15 -1.78 18.30 -0.51
N GLY A 16 -0.57 18.18 0.01
CA GLY A 16 0.42 19.24 0.07
C GLY A 16 1.02 19.62 -1.29
N PRO A 17 1.80 20.70 -1.33
CA PRO A 17 2.23 21.33 -2.57
C PRO A 17 3.14 20.43 -3.42
N GLY A 18 3.96 19.58 -2.80
CA GLY A 18 4.82 18.61 -3.50
C GLY A 18 4.06 17.43 -4.11
N SER A 19 2.80 17.24 -3.72
CA SER A 19 1.99 16.07 -4.09
C SER A 19 1.18 16.25 -5.39
N GLY A 20 1.48 17.29 -6.18
CA GLY A 20 0.84 17.52 -7.48
C GLY A 20 0.90 16.32 -8.43
N PRO A 21 2.09 15.76 -8.72
CA PRO A 21 2.23 14.62 -9.63
C PRO A 21 1.46 13.37 -9.18
N ILE A 22 1.55 13.02 -7.89
CA ILE A 22 0.87 11.83 -7.36
C ILE A 22 -0.65 11.98 -7.39
N ARG A 23 -1.17 13.20 -7.12
CA ARG A 23 -2.60 13.49 -7.26
C ARG A 23 -3.06 13.41 -8.71
N ALA A 24 -2.30 13.95 -9.65
CA ALA A 24 -2.67 13.88 -11.08
C ALA A 24 -2.76 12.43 -11.58
N THR A 25 -1.84 11.56 -11.16
CA THR A 25 -1.92 10.12 -11.46
C THR A 25 -3.12 9.47 -10.77
N GLY A 26 -3.35 9.77 -9.49
CA GLY A 26 -4.49 9.23 -8.74
C GLY A 26 -5.85 9.64 -9.31
N GLU A 27 -5.99 10.88 -9.78
CA GLU A 27 -7.18 11.41 -10.46
C GLU A 27 -7.48 10.61 -11.74
N ARG A 28 -6.46 10.36 -12.58
CA ARG A 28 -6.62 9.52 -13.79
C ARG A 28 -7.05 8.09 -13.47
N ILE A 29 -6.45 7.48 -12.44
CA ILE A 29 -6.82 6.12 -12.00
C ILE A 29 -8.27 6.10 -11.53
N ALA A 30 -8.68 7.08 -10.71
CA ALA A 30 -10.06 7.17 -10.22
C ALA A 30 -11.06 7.35 -11.38
N ASP A 31 -10.75 8.18 -12.37
CA ASP A 31 -11.58 8.38 -13.56
C ASP A 31 -11.72 7.08 -14.38
N MET A 32 -10.62 6.37 -14.60
CA MET A 32 -10.62 5.08 -15.31
C MET A 32 -11.45 4.02 -14.58
N LEU A 33 -11.32 3.91 -13.26
CA LEU A 33 -12.10 2.97 -12.44
C LEU A 33 -13.58 3.33 -12.44
N ASN A 34 -13.91 4.61 -12.29
CA ASN A 34 -15.29 5.10 -12.37
C ASN A 34 -15.91 4.81 -13.75
N GLY A 35 -15.13 4.96 -14.83
CA GLY A 35 -15.54 4.67 -16.21
C GLY A 35 -15.96 3.22 -16.46
N ILE A 36 -15.44 2.27 -15.68
CA ILE A 36 -15.84 0.85 -15.73
C ILE A 36 -16.79 0.44 -14.60
N GLY A 37 -17.36 1.40 -13.85
CA GLY A 37 -18.35 1.14 -12.80
C GLY A 37 -17.76 0.77 -11.42
N VAL A 38 -16.44 0.90 -11.22
CA VAL A 38 -15.81 0.77 -9.90
C VAL A 38 -15.78 2.15 -9.26
N ARG A 39 -16.76 2.43 -8.39
CA ARG A 39 -16.86 3.74 -7.73
C ARG A 39 -15.61 4.02 -6.91
N THR A 40 -14.89 5.08 -7.25
CA THR A 40 -13.63 5.45 -6.60
C THR A 40 -13.69 6.92 -6.19
N GLN A 41 -13.51 7.19 -4.90
CA GLN A 41 -13.56 8.52 -4.30
C GLN A 41 -12.19 8.90 -3.76
N ILE A 42 -11.64 10.02 -4.23
CA ILE A 42 -10.38 10.53 -3.73
C ILE A 42 -10.60 11.25 -2.40
N LYS A 43 -9.88 10.83 -1.36
CA LYS A 43 -9.77 11.52 -0.08
C LYS A 43 -8.38 12.15 0.03
N LYS A 44 -8.33 13.48 -0.05
CA LYS A 44 -7.10 14.25 0.15
C LYS A 44 -6.84 14.40 1.66
N VAL A 45 -5.62 14.13 2.11
CA VAL A 45 -5.20 14.22 3.53
C VAL A 45 -3.90 15.03 3.67
N ALA A 46 -3.61 15.52 4.87
CA ALA A 46 -2.37 16.27 5.12
C ALA A 46 -1.13 15.39 4.88
N ASP A 47 -0.06 15.97 4.31
CA ASP A 47 1.14 15.22 3.93
C ASP A 47 1.79 14.56 5.14
N GLU A 48 1.81 15.25 6.28
CA GLU A 48 2.36 14.77 7.55
C GLU A 48 1.59 13.55 8.09
N SER A 49 0.29 13.49 7.81
CA SER A 49 -0.59 12.37 8.22
C SER A 49 -0.59 11.22 7.22
N TYR A 50 -0.23 11.46 5.95
CA TYR A 50 -0.47 10.51 4.87
C TYR A 50 0.17 9.15 5.15
N PHE A 51 1.47 9.11 5.44
CA PHE A 51 2.14 7.84 5.71
C PHE A 51 1.80 7.27 7.08
N LYS A 52 1.87 8.08 8.15
CA LYS A 52 1.75 7.58 9.52
C LYS A 52 0.33 7.12 9.84
N ASP A 53 -0.65 7.96 9.53
CA ASP A 53 -2.02 7.79 10.02
C ASP A 53 -2.91 7.10 8.97
N HIS A 54 -2.48 7.03 7.71
CA HIS A 54 -3.21 6.34 6.65
C HIS A 54 -2.48 5.09 6.14
N ILE A 55 -1.28 5.21 5.58
CA ILE A 55 -0.61 4.07 4.95
C ILE A 55 -0.16 3.02 5.97
N ALA A 56 0.63 3.41 6.97
CA ALA A 56 1.13 2.50 8.00
C ALA A 56 -0.01 1.90 8.82
N ALA A 57 -1.02 2.72 9.16
CA ALA A 57 -2.22 2.29 9.89
C ALA A 57 -3.15 1.36 9.07
N GLY A 58 -3.06 1.35 7.74
CA GLY A 58 -3.98 0.58 6.89
C GLY A 58 -5.34 1.26 6.67
N GLU A 59 -5.43 2.56 6.91
CA GLU A 59 -6.65 3.36 6.81
C GLU A 59 -6.90 3.85 5.37
N TYR A 60 -6.99 2.92 4.42
CA TYR A 60 -7.23 3.17 3.00
C TYR A 60 -7.82 1.94 2.29
N ASP A 61 -8.50 2.16 1.16
CA ASP A 61 -8.83 1.06 0.22
C ASP A 61 -7.86 1.05 -0.95
N LEU A 62 -7.51 2.24 -1.47
CA LEU A 62 -6.38 2.45 -2.37
C LEU A 62 -5.49 3.58 -1.84
N ALA A 63 -4.21 3.47 -2.14
CA ALA A 63 -3.20 4.49 -1.89
C ALA A 63 -2.16 4.46 -3.01
N LEU A 64 -1.48 5.58 -3.21
CA LEU A 64 -0.40 5.69 -4.18
C LEU A 64 0.86 6.18 -3.47
N TYR A 65 1.95 5.43 -3.59
CA TYR A 65 3.25 5.79 -3.03
C TYR A 65 4.32 5.00 -3.79
N SER A 66 5.57 5.39 -3.60
CA SER A 66 6.73 4.71 -4.17
C SER A 66 7.71 4.33 -3.08
N TRP A 67 8.50 3.31 -3.37
CA TRP A 67 9.70 2.98 -2.59
C TRP A 67 10.93 3.59 -3.28
N PRO A 68 11.91 4.09 -2.52
CA PRO A 68 13.21 4.45 -3.08
C PRO A 68 13.85 3.25 -3.80
N ALA A 69 14.57 3.52 -4.89
CA ALA A 69 15.39 2.49 -5.53
C ALA A 69 16.56 2.08 -4.61
N SER A 70 16.98 0.82 -4.72
CA SER A 70 18.11 0.29 -3.96
C SER A 70 18.99 -0.62 -4.82
N ALA A 71 20.28 -0.67 -4.48
CA ALA A 71 21.24 -1.63 -5.02
C ALA A 71 21.13 -3.03 -4.39
N TYR A 72 20.35 -3.18 -3.30
CA TYR A 72 20.21 -4.41 -2.53
C TYR A 72 18.76 -4.92 -2.52
N PRO A 73 18.20 -5.32 -3.69
CA PRO A 73 16.78 -5.61 -3.83
C PRO A 73 16.31 -6.77 -2.95
N ALA A 74 17.13 -7.82 -2.74
CA ALA A 74 16.76 -8.94 -1.88
C ALA A 74 16.60 -8.50 -0.41
N THR A 75 17.50 -7.67 0.09
CA THR A 75 17.48 -7.16 1.47
C THR A 75 16.36 -6.13 1.67
N ASP A 76 16.24 -5.17 0.76
CA ASP A 76 15.35 -4.02 0.95
C ASP A 76 13.90 -4.29 0.56
N ALA A 77 13.65 -5.24 -0.36
CA ALA A 77 12.28 -5.63 -0.70
C ALA A 77 11.68 -6.61 0.32
N ARG A 78 12.51 -7.37 1.05
CA ARG A 78 12.04 -8.33 2.05
C ARG A 78 11.03 -7.75 3.05
N PRO A 79 11.28 -6.62 3.75
CA PRO A 79 10.29 -6.06 4.68
C PRO A 79 9.02 -5.50 4.01
N ILE A 80 9.03 -5.27 2.69
CA ILE A 80 7.88 -4.77 1.92
C ILE A 80 6.90 -5.90 1.60
N PHE A 81 7.40 -7.13 1.43
CA PHE A 81 6.61 -8.29 1.02
C PHE A 81 6.50 -9.39 2.08
N ALA A 82 7.27 -9.29 3.17
CA ALA A 82 7.24 -10.26 4.26
C ALA A 82 5.82 -10.46 4.78
N LYS A 83 5.45 -11.73 4.98
CA LYS A 83 4.13 -12.09 5.52
C LYS A 83 3.92 -11.45 6.90
N PRO A 84 2.81 -10.71 7.12
CA PRO A 84 2.50 -10.16 8.44
C PRO A 84 2.41 -11.26 9.51
N ARG A 85 2.92 -10.98 10.71
CA ARG A 85 2.94 -11.93 11.82
C ARG A 85 2.26 -11.36 13.06
N PRO A 86 1.60 -12.20 13.89
CA PRO A 86 1.10 -11.74 15.17
C PRO A 86 2.26 -11.25 16.05
N ALA A 87 2.09 -10.10 16.67
CA ALA A 87 2.97 -9.56 17.70
C ALA A 87 2.61 -10.13 19.09
N ALA A 88 3.49 -9.93 20.06
CA ALA A 88 3.32 -10.44 21.42
C ALA A 88 2.08 -9.90 22.15
N ASP A 89 1.63 -8.70 21.79
CA ASP A 89 0.43 -8.04 22.32
C ASP A 89 -0.86 -8.40 21.55
N GLY A 90 -0.78 -9.33 20.59
CA GLY A 90 -1.89 -9.74 19.74
C GLY A 90 -2.17 -8.81 18.55
N SER A 91 -1.43 -7.70 18.43
CA SER A 91 -1.48 -6.86 17.23
C SER A 91 -0.81 -7.54 16.03
N LEU A 92 -0.98 -6.97 14.83
CA LEU A 92 -0.33 -7.49 13.63
C LEU A 92 0.96 -6.71 13.36
N SER A 93 2.10 -7.40 13.40
CA SER A 93 3.37 -6.85 12.94
C SER A 93 3.44 -6.93 11.42
N VAL A 94 3.50 -5.77 10.77
CA VAL A 94 3.44 -5.63 9.31
C VAL A 94 4.76 -5.17 8.69
N GLY A 95 5.74 -4.72 9.48
CA GLY A 95 6.97 -4.13 8.94
C GLY A 95 6.66 -2.98 7.98
N HIS A 96 7.18 -3.08 6.75
CA HIS A 96 6.88 -2.16 5.65
C HIS A 96 5.82 -2.69 4.67
N ASN A 97 5.22 -3.86 4.96
CA ASN A 97 4.16 -4.46 4.17
C ASN A 97 2.81 -3.80 4.49
N TYR A 98 2.63 -2.57 4.03
CA TYR A 98 1.41 -1.81 4.30
C TYR A 98 0.15 -2.41 3.66
N THR A 99 0.30 -3.23 2.61
CA THR A 99 -0.83 -3.98 2.02
C THR A 99 -1.26 -5.18 2.87
N ARG A 100 -0.42 -5.63 3.80
CA ARG A 100 -0.67 -6.76 4.71
C ARG A 100 -0.91 -8.08 3.98
N VAL A 101 -0.37 -8.22 2.77
CA VAL A 101 -0.49 -9.43 1.94
C VAL A 101 0.86 -10.13 1.89
N GLY A 102 0.88 -11.44 2.12
CA GLY A 102 2.08 -12.25 1.97
C GLY A 102 1.79 -13.73 2.13
N THR A 103 2.71 -14.57 1.67
CA THR A 103 2.64 -16.04 1.78
C THR A 103 3.96 -16.59 2.28
N ASP A 104 3.94 -17.80 2.84
CA ASP A 104 5.17 -18.46 3.29
C ASP A 104 6.13 -18.72 2.12
N GLN A 105 5.59 -18.90 0.91
CA GLN A 105 6.38 -19.05 -0.31
C GLN A 105 7.17 -17.77 -0.65
N ILE A 106 6.58 -16.59 -0.50
CA ILE A 106 7.29 -15.31 -0.71
C ILE A 106 8.43 -15.18 0.30
N ASP A 107 8.16 -15.46 1.58
CA ASP A 107 9.18 -15.43 2.63
C ASP A 107 10.35 -16.39 2.30
N GLN A 108 10.05 -17.63 1.88
CA GLN A 108 11.06 -18.63 1.51
C GLN A 108 11.93 -18.19 0.32
N LEU A 109 11.34 -17.58 -0.70
CA LEU A 109 12.08 -17.08 -1.86
C LEU A 109 13.02 -15.93 -1.47
N PHE A 110 12.63 -15.07 -0.54
CA PHE A 110 13.54 -14.04 -0.01
C PHE A 110 14.69 -14.63 0.81
N GLU A 111 14.45 -15.68 1.61
CA GLU A 111 15.54 -16.37 2.32
C GLU A 111 16.54 -17.01 1.35
N GLN A 112 16.05 -17.65 0.27
CA GLN A 112 16.90 -18.21 -0.77
C GLN A 112 17.75 -17.13 -1.44
N ALA A 113 17.14 -16.02 -1.86
CA ALA A 113 17.86 -14.91 -2.49
C ALA A 113 18.93 -14.28 -1.57
N SER A 114 18.67 -14.19 -0.26
CA SER A 114 19.67 -13.71 0.70
C SER A 114 20.85 -14.66 0.89
N GLY A 115 20.69 -15.95 0.62
CA GLY A 115 21.77 -16.94 0.70
C GLY A 115 22.68 -16.98 -0.53
N GLU A 116 22.33 -16.29 -1.62
CA GLU A 116 23.12 -16.22 -2.86
C GLU A 116 24.06 -14.99 -2.95
N LEU A 117 24.04 -14.13 -1.93
CA LEU A 117 24.86 -12.92 -1.81
C LEU A 117 26.21 -13.20 -1.11
#